data_AF-A0A1Q6SDP1-F1
#
_entry.id   AF-A0A1Q6SDP1-F1
#
_cell.length_a   1.000
_cell.length_b   1.000
_cell.length_c   1.000
_cell.angle_alpha   90.00
_cell.angle_beta   90.00
_cell.angle_gamma   90.00
#
_symmetry.space_group_name_H-M   'P 1'
#
loop_
_entity.id
_entity.type
_entity.pdbx_description
1 polymer ?
#
loop_
_entity_poly.entity_id
_entity_poly.type
_entity_poly.pdbx_seq_one_letter_code
_entity_poly.pdbx_strand_id
1 'polypeptide(L)'
;MENNMDNDIFSHFPDRETFDRYWNENYVPVTYEDVATVFRDFVKSAEGHIYLSDYEEKGCISKEDFKDNLSQEAQFAFQDGLTEVFYDKNPELYETAFALFEEAQMTGQGDASVAQTFHETFNGLYTEFLDTLFEEMLSNRKD
;
A
#
# COMPACT_ATOMS: atom_id res chain seq x y z
N MET A 1 31.14 -2.41 -29.69
CA MET A 1 30.61 -2.76 -28.35
C MET A 1 30.03 -1.47 -27.82
N GLU A 2 28.75 -1.23 -28.08
CA GLU A 2 28.02 -0.15 -27.39
C GLU A 2 27.92 -0.57 -25.93
N ASN A 3 28.46 0.26 -25.05
CA ASN A 3 28.38 0.03 -23.61
C ASN A 3 26.92 0.22 -23.20
N ASN A 4 26.22 -0.86 -22.88
CA ASN A 4 24.93 -0.83 -22.18
C ASN A 4 25.13 -0.34 -20.73
N MET A 5 25.60 0.91 -20.55
CA MET A 5 25.70 1.60 -19.26
C MET A 5 24.54 2.59 -19.03
N ASP A 6 23.58 2.65 -19.96
CA ASP A 6 22.47 3.62 -19.92
C ASP A 6 21.18 3.09 -19.23
N ASN A 7 21.23 1.89 -18.63
CA ASN A 7 20.04 1.24 -18.04
C ASN A 7 20.12 1.06 -16.51
N ASP A 8 20.98 1.81 -15.83
CA ASP A 8 20.93 1.88 -14.36
C ASP A 8 19.84 2.87 -13.96
N ILE A 9 18.81 2.41 -13.27
CA ILE A 9 17.71 3.26 -12.80
C ILE A 9 18.20 4.37 -11.86
N PHE A 10 19.30 4.14 -11.13
CA PHE A 10 19.93 5.16 -10.28
C PHE A 10 20.65 6.26 -11.08
N SER A 11 20.90 6.08 -12.37
CA SER A 11 21.36 7.19 -13.22
C SER A 11 20.25 8.22 -13.49
N HIS A 12 18.99 7.76 -13.51
CA HIS A 12 17.81 8.61 -13.69
C HIS A 12 17.26 9.12 -12.35
N PHE A 13 17.39 8.31 -11.29
CA PHE A 13 16.96 8.63 -9.93
C PHE A 13 18.14 8.47 -8.95
N PRO A 14 19.12 9.40 -8.98
CA PRO A 14 20.32 9.30 -8.16
C PRO A 14 20.08 9.54 -6.68
N ASP A 15 18.97 10.22 -6.34
CA ASP A 15 18.64 10.61 -4.98
C ASP A 15 17.12 10.71 -4.78
N ARG A 16 16.72 10.76 -3.51
CA ARG A 16 15.32 10.94 -3.10
C ARG A 16 14.71 12.23 -3.64
N GLU A 17 15.46 13.33 -3.75
CA GLU A 17 14.91 14.60 -4.24
C GLU A 17 14.45 14.49 -5.71
N THR A 18 15.21 13.78 -6.52
CA THR A 18 14.89 13.53 -7.93
C THR A 18 13.62 12.68 -8.05
N PHE A 19 13.52 11.61 -7.26
CA PHE A 19 12.31 10.80 -7.20
C PHE A 19 11.11 11.60 -6.66
N ASP A 20 11.28 12.40 -5.61
CA ASP A 20 10.22 13.22 -5.02
C ASP A 20 9.70 14.26 -6.02
N ARG A 21 10.55 14.79 -6.89
CA ARG A 21 10.13 15.70 -7.97
C ARG A 21 9.29 14.95 -9.01
N TYR A 22 9.77 13.81 -9.48
CA TYR A 22 9.04 12.95 -10.40
C TYR A 22 7.69 12.53 -9.81
N TRP A 23 7.66 12.18 -8.52
CA TRP A 23 6.45 11.89 -7.77
C TRP A 23 5.47 13.06 -7.79
N ASN A 24 5.91 14.26 -7.41
CA ASN A 24 5.03 15.44 -7.35
C ASN A 24 4.45 15.85 -8.72
N GLU A 25 5.16 15.55 -9.80
CA GLU A 25 4.71 15.87 -11.17
C GLU A 25 3.72 14.83 -11.73
N ASN A 26 3.82 13.58 -11.30
CA ASN A 26 3.11 12.46 -11.93
C ASN A 26 2.08 11.78 -11.02
N TYR A 27 2.12 12.00 -9.70
CA TYR A 27 1.25 11.31 -8.75
C TYR A 27 -0.21 11.71 -8.91
N VAL A 28 -1.05 10.72 -9.20
CA VAL A 28 -2.51 10.80 -9.21
C VAL A 28 -3.02 10.27 -7.87
N PRO A 29 -3.70 11.10 -7.05
CA PRO A 29 -4.20 10.66 -5.76
C PRO A 29 -5.13 9.45 -5.84
N VAL A 30 -4.83 8.45 -5.02
CA VAL A 30 -5.75 7.35 -4.69
C VAL A 30 -6.59 7.78 -3.49
N THR A 31 -7.88 7.49 -3.53
CA THR A 31 -8.85 7.82 -2.48
C THR A 31 -9.54 6.56 -1.98
N TYR A 32 -10.18 6.64 -0.80
CA TYR A 32 -10.91 5.50 -0.26
C TYR A 32 -12.01 5.02 -1.21
N GLU A 33 -12.68 5.93 -1.93
CA GLU A 33 -13.74 5.57 -2.89
C GLU A 33 -13.27 4.65 -4.00
N ASP A 34 -12.00 4.74 -4.40
CA ASP A 34 -11.43 3.90 -5.44
C ASP A 34 -11.28 2.44 -4.99
N VAL A 35 -10.94 2.22 -3.71
CA VAL A 35 -10.77 0.87 -3.12
C VAL A 35 -12.02 0.37 -2.39
N ALA A 36 -12.99 1.25 -2.13
CA ALA A 36 -14.12 0.99 -1.24
C ALA A 36 -14.92 -0.23 -1.67
N THR A 37 -15.13 -0.42 -2.97
CA THR A 37 -15.86 -1.58 -3.50
C THR A 37 -15.15 -2.89 -3.14
N VAL A 38 -13.85 -2.99 -3.44
CA VAL A 38 -13.04 -4.19 -3.15
C VAL A 38 -13.02 -4.48 -1.66
N PHE A 39 -12.79 -3.44 -0.84
CA PHE A 39 -12.70 -3.59 0.62
C PHE A 39 -14.05 -4.04 1.22
N ARG A 40 -15.15 -3.39 0.83
CA ARG A 40 -16.49 -3.72 1.34
C ARG A 40 -16.94 -5.11 0.89
N ASP A 41 -16.65 -5.50 -0.35
CA ASP A 41 -17.05 -6.79 -0.88
C ASP A 41 -16.27 -7.93 -0.19
N PHE A 42 -14.98 -7.73 0.10
CA PHE A 42 -14.22 -8.67 0.92
C PHE A 42 -14.81 -8.82 2.33
N VAL A 43 -15.08 -7.71 3.03
CA VAL A 43 -15.70 -7.76 4.38
C VAL A 43 -17.04 -8.48 4.37
N LYS A 44 -17.88 -8.23 3.36
CA LYS A 44 -19.17 -8.92 3.21
C LYS A 44 -18.99 -10.40 2.91
N SER A 45 -18.06 -10.76 2.03
CA SER A 45 -17.75 -12.15 1.67
C SER A 45 -17.24 -12.93 2.87
N ALA A 46 -16.48 -12.29 3.76
CA ALA A 46 -16.00 -12.87 5.01
C ALA A 46 -17.08 -12.86 6.11
N GLU A 47 -18.30 -12.40 5.84
CA GLU A 47 -19.36 -12.18 6.86
C GLU A 47 -18.89 -11.30 8.04
N GLY A 48 -17.89 -10.45 7.80
CA GLY A 48 -17.25 -9.64 8.81
C GLY A 48 -16.16 -10.35 9.63
N HIS A 49 -15.86 -11.62 9.37
CA HIS A 49 -14.79 -12.38 10.02
C HIS A 49 -13.43 -12.08 9.40
N ILE A 50 -12.93 -10.87 9.63
CA ILE A 50 -11.68 -10.36 9.03
C ILE A 50 -10.53 -10.29 10.02
N TYR A 51 -10.74 -10.69 11.27
CA TYR A 51 -9.75 -10.62 12.34
C TYR A 51 -9.20 -11.99 12.72
N LEU A 52 -8.15 -12.00 13.53
CA LEU A 52 -7.65 -13.20 14.20
C LEU A 52 -8.74 -13.78 15.11
N SER A 53 -8.90 -15.11 15.10
CA SER A 53 -10.00 -15.78 15.79
C SER A 53 -10.02 -15.49 17.30
N ASP A 54 -8.85 -15.43 17.95
CA ASP A 54 -8.74 -15.13 19.37
C ASP A 54 -9.02 -13.67 19.72
N TYR A 55 -8.93 -12.76 18.74
CA TYR A 55 -9.32 -11.36 18.89
C TYR A 55 -10.85 -11.21 18.74
N GLU A 56 -11.46 -11.92 17.79
CA GLU A 56 -12.93 -11.94 17.64
C GLU A 56 -13.62 -12.58 18.84
N GLU A 57 -13.10 -13.70 19.34
CA GLU A 57 -13.65 -14.41 20.50
C GLU A 57 -13.65 -13.55 21.78
N LYS A 58 -12.69 -12.62 21.91
CA LYS A 58 -12.64 -11.68 23.03
C LYS A 58 -13.71 -10.59 22.93
N GLY A 59 -14.25 -10.34 21.74
CA GLY A 59 -15.32 -9.35 21.50
C GLY A 59 -14.93 -7.89 21.72
N CYS A 60 -13.65 -7.60 22.00
CA CYS A 60 -13.14 -6.26 22.31
C CYS A 60 -12.44 -5.63 21.10
N ILE A 61 -13.14 -5.56 19.97
CA ILE A 61 -12.58 -4.95 18.75
C ILE A 61 -12.53 -3.43 18.94
N SER A 62 -11.34 -2.83 18.78
CA SER A 62 -11.13 -1.39 18.99
C SER A 62 -10.41 -0.74 17.81
N LYS A 63 -10.69 0.54 17.56
CA LYS A 63 -10.01 1.29 16.48
C LYS A 63 -8.49 1.40 16.71
N GLU A 64 -8.03 1.27 17.95
CA GLU A 64 -6.62 1.45 18.28
C GLU A 64 -5.76 0.23 17.87
N ASP A 65 -6.33 -0.98 17.90
CA ASP A 65 -5.58 -2.23 17.71
C ASP A 65 -6.15 -3.15 16.61
N PHE A 66 -7.29 -2.82 15.99
CA PHE A 66 -7.90 -3.70 14.97
C PHE A 66 -6.97 -4.03 13.80
N LYS A 67 -6.12 -3.08 13.37
CA LYS A 67 -5.20 -3.24 12.23
C LYS A 67 -4.17 -4.33 12.51
N ASP A 68 -3.68 -4.39 13.75
CA ASP A 68 -2.71 -5.39 14.21
C ASP A 68 -3.34 -6.78 14.38
N ASN A 69 -4.66 -6.83 14.46
CA ASN A 69 -5.43 -8.06 14.67
C ASN A 69 -6.19 -8.51 13.41
N LEU A 70 -5.91 -7.95 12.24
CA LEU A 70 -6.45 -8.45 10.97
C LEU A 70 -5.92 -9.86 10.69
N SER A 71 -6.78 -10.73 10.16
CA SER A 71 -6.35 -12.05 9.67
C SER A 71 -5.38 -11.89 8.51
N GLN A 72 -4.51 -12.89 8.30
CA GLN A 72 -3.58 -12.88 7.19
C GLN A 72 -4.32 -12.74 5.83
N GLU A 73 -5.45 -13.42 5.69
CA GLU A 73 -6.30 -13.33 4.49
C GLU A 73 -6.83 -11.92 4.28
N ALA A 74 -7.28 -11.25 5.34
CA ALA A 74 -7.75 -9.87 5.27
C ALA A 74 -6.63 -8.89 4.91
N GLN A 75 -5.45 -9.05 5.53
CA GLN A 75 -4.29 -8.22 5.20
C GLN A 75 -3.91 -8.36 3.72
N PHE A 76 -3.83 -9.59 3.21
CA PHE A 76 -3.55 -9.84 1.80
C PHE A 76 -4.61 -9.22 0.90
N ALA A 77 -5.90 -9.44 1.16
CA ALA A 77 -6.98 -8.91 0.33
C ALA A 77 -6.99 -7.38 0.27
N PHE A 78 -6.78 -6.69 1.40
CA PHE A 78 -6.75 -5.23 1.44
C PHE A 78 -5.48 -4.66 0.79
N GLN A 79 -4.33 -5.29 0.99
CA GLN A 79 -3.08 -4.87 0.35
C GLN A 79 -3.14 -5.06 -1.16
N ASP A 80 -3.66 -6.21 -1.61
CA ASP A 80 -3.82 -6.53 -3.03
C ASP A 80 -4.77 -5.53 -3.69
N GLY A 81 -5.96 -5.32 -3.11
CA GLY A 81 -6.92 -4.34 -3.64
C GLY A 81 -6.39 -2.91 -3.70
N LEU A 82 -5.59 -2.47 -2.70
CA LEU A 82 -4.93 -1.17 -2.77
C LEU A 82 -3.83 -1.15 -3.84
N THR A 83 -3.05 -2.22 -3.97
CA THR A 83 -1.97 -2.33 -4.96
C THR A 83 -2.51 -2.28 -6.37
N GLU A 84 -3.59 -3.01 -6.68
CA GLU A 84 -4.25 -2.99 -7.98
C GLU A 84 -4.72 -1.58 -8.34
N VAL A 85 -5.47 -0.93 -7.44
CA VAL A 85 -5.98 0.43 -7.68
C VAL A 85 -4.85 1.45 -7.79
N PHE A 86 -3.81 1.32 -6.97
CA PHE A 86 -2.65 2.18 -7.04
C PHE A 86 -1.94 2.02 -8.39
N TYR A 87 -1.71 0.78 -8.83
CA TYR A 87 -1.08 0.48 -10.10
C TYR A 87 -1.90 0.97 -11.29
N ASP A 88 -3.23 0.80 -11.26
CA ASP A 88 -4.13 1.30 -12.32
C ASP A 88 -4.04 2.82 -12.51
N LYS A 89 -3.88 3.57 -11.41
CA LYS A 89 -3.78 5.03 -11.44
C LYS A 89 -2.37 5.55 -11.67
N ASN A 90 -1.38 4.85 -11.15
CA ASN A 90 0.01 5.30 -11.07
C ASN A 90 0.99 4.19 -11.55
N PRO A 91 0.82 3.62 -12.76
CA PRO A 91 1.58 2.44 -13.17
C PRO A 91 3.08 2.75 -13.27
N GLU A 92 3.45 3.87 -13.90
CA GLU A 92 4.86 4.25 -14.06
C GLU A 92 5.54 4.56 -12.73
N LEU A 93 4.84 5.22 -11.79
CA LEU A 93 5.38 5.51 -10.45
C LEU A 93 5.59 4.22 -9.65
N TYR A 94 4.64 3.29 -9.73
CA TYR A 94 4.76 2.00 -9.09
C TYR A 94 5.94 1.19 -9.66
N GLU A 95 6.02 1.06 -10.98
CA GLU A 95 7.11 0.35 -11.67
C GLU A 95 8.47 0.98 -11.38
N THR A 96 8.55 2.31 -11.38
CA THR A 96 9.78 3.03 -11.06
C THR A 96 10.21 2.80 -9.61
N ALA A 97 9.30 2.91 -8.66
CA ALA A 97 9.58 2.67 -7.25
C ALA A 97 10.02 1.21 -7.02
N PHE A 98 9.36 0.26 -7.68
CA PHE A 98 9.69 -1.15 -7.58
C PHE A 98 11.06 -1.46 -8.18
N ALA A 99 11.36 -0.95 -9.37
CA ALA A 99 12.66 -1.14 -10.02
C ALA A 99 13.81 -0.51 -9.20
N LEU A 100 13.58 0.64 -8.56
CA LEU A 100 14.55 1.24 -7.64
C LEU A 100 14.82 0.35 -6.42
N PHE A 101 13.76 -0.21 -5.85
CA PHE A 101 13.88 -1.14 -4.73
C PHE A 101 14.63 -2.43 -5.14
N GLU A 102 14.23 -3.05 -6.25
CA GLU A 102 14.87 -4.26 -6.77
C GLU A 102 16.36 -4.04 -7.07
N GLU A 103 16.71 -2.95 -7.76
CA GLU A 103 18.10 -2.64 -8.09
C GLU A 103 18.94 -2.43 -6.83
N ALA A 104 18.42 -1.70 -5.82
CA ALA A 104 19.09 -1.54 -4.53
C ALA A 104 19.35 -2.88 -3.83
N GLN A 105 18.39 -3.81 -3.87
CA GLN A 105 18.53 -5.13 -3.27
C GLN A 105 19.52 -6.02 -4.04
N MET A 106 19.48 -6.00 -5.37
CA MET A 106 20.29 -6.88 -6.22
C MET A 106 21.76 -6.47 -6.28
N THR A 107 22.03 -5.16 -6.39
CA THR A 107 23.39 -4.65 -6.58
C THR A 107 24.04 -4.22 -5.27
N GLY A 108 23.24 -3.92 -4.24
CA GLY A 108 23.70 -3.21 -3.05
C GLY A 108 24.19 -1.79 -3.35
N GLN A 109 23.88 -1.26 -4.53
CA GLN A 109 24.19 0.09 -4.99
C GLN A 109 22.92 0.95 -4.97
N GLY A 110 23.10 2.26 -4.87
CA GLY A 110 21.98 3.18 -4.69
C GLY A 110 21.46 3.24 -3.25
N ASP A 111 20.64 4.25 -2.98
CA ASP A 111 20.03 4.44 -1.67
C ASP A 111 18.62 3.83 -1.68
N ALA A 112 18.36 2.85 -0.82
CA ALA A 112 17.05 2.22 -0.69
C ALA A 112 15.96 3.23 -0.27
N SER A 113 16.34 4.41 0.23
CA SER A 113 15.43 5.51 0.54
C SER A 113 15.04 6.38 -0.66
N VAL A 114 15.58 6.16 -1.86
CA VAL A 114 15.20 6.94 -3.06
C VAL A 114 13.69 6.89 -3.29
N ALA A 115 13.10 5.69 -3.22
CA ALA A 115 11.64 5.49 -3.37
C ALA A 115 10.87 5.59 -2.04
N GLN A 116 11.45 6.18 -0.99
CA GLN A 116 10.82 6.24 0.34
C GLN A 116 9.44 6.91 0.33
N THR A 117 9.27 7.95 -0.49
CA THR A 117 8.00 8.67 -0.64
C THR A 117 6.86 7.76 -1.14
N PHE A 118 7.18 6.77 -2.00
CA PHE A 118 6.20 5.76 -2.41
C PHE A 118 5.76 4.92 -1.21
N HIS A 119 6.70 4.38 -0.43
CA HIS A 119 6.38 3.55 0.74
C HIS A 119 5.61 4.32 1.82
N GLU A 120 6.01 5.57 2.09
CA GLU A 120 5.33 6.45 3.06
C GLU A 120 3.89 6.73 2.61
N THR A 121 3.70 7.05 1.33
CA THR A 121 2.35 7.32 0.80
C THR A 121 1.48 6.07 0.80
N PHE A 122 2.01 4.94 0.29
CA PHE A 122 1.26 3.69 0.21
C PHE A 122 0.82 3.20 1.61
N ASN A 123 1.72 3.20 2.59
CA ASN A 123 1.40 2.81 3.96
C ASN A 123 0.42 3.78 4.64
N GLY A 124 0.54 5.08 4.34
CA GLY A 124 -0.40 6.11 4.78
C GLY A 124 -1.81 5.84 4.27
N LEU A 125 -1.96 5.64 2.97
CA LEU A 125 -3.23 5.31 2.32
C LEU A 125 -3.82 4.01 2.88
N TYR A 126 -3.02 2.96 3.00
CA TYR A 126 -3.45 1.68 3.57
C TYR A 126 -4.04 1.87 4.97
N THR A 127 -3.33 2.61 5.84
CA THR A 127 -3.77 2.88 7.20
C THR A 127 -5.07 3.70 7.23
N GLU A 128 -5.14 4.77 6.44
CA GLU A 128 -6.30 5.66 6.36
C GLU A 128 -7.54 4.94 5.82
N PHE A 129 -7.37 4.10 4.81
CA PHE A 129 -8.47 3.38 4.18
C PHE A 129 -9.01 2.28 5.09
N LEU A 130 -8.14 1.61 5.84
CA LEU A 130 -8.57 0.68 6.90
C LEU A 130 -9.32 1.40 8.02
N ASP A 131 -8.87 2.58 8.43
CA ASP A 131 -9.58 3.38 9.45
C ASP A 131 -10.96 3.81 8.96
N THR A 132 -11.08 4.21 7.69
CA THR A 132 -12.36 4.59 7.07
C THR A 132 -13.30 3.37 6.97
N LEU A 133 -12.78 2.22 6.51
CA LEU A 133 -13.53 0.97 6.45
C LEU A 133 -14.03 0.54 7.83
N PHE A 134 -13.18 0.69 8.85
CA PHE A 134 -13.54 0.38 10.24
C PHE A 134 -14.71 1.24 10.70
N GLU A 135 -14.64 2.55 10.50
CA GLU A 135 -15.71 3.48 10.84
C GLU A 135 -17.01 3.16 10.10
N GLU A 136 -16.94 2.82 8.82
CA GLU A 136 -18.12 2.55 8.01
C GLU A 136 -18.82 1.23 8.38
N MET A 137 -18.07 0.14 8.44
CA MET A 137 -18.62 -1.21 8.44
C MET A 137 -18.49 -1.94 9.78
N LEU A 138 -17.54 -1.53 10.64
CA LEU A 138 -17.12 -2.32 11.80
C LEU A 138 -17.40 -1.62 13.13
N SER A 139 -17.46 -0.28 13.15
CA SER A 139 -17.76 0.53 14.34
C SER A 139 -19.22 0.40 14.82
N ASN A 140 -20.12 -0.01 13.93
CA ASN A 140 -21.56 -0.10 14.18
C ASN A 140 -22.05 -1.51 14.57
N ARG A 141 -21.16 -2.47 14.84
CA ARG A 141 -21.55 -3.73 15.51
C ARG A 141 -21.84 -3.44 16.98
N LYS A 142 -22.93 -2.72 17.25
CA LYS A 142 -23.59 -2.75 18.55
C LYS A 142 -24.41 -4.03 18.61
N ASP A 143 -24.16 -4.79 19.67
CA ASP A 143 -24.77 -6.05 20.11
C ASP A 143 -26.20 -6.34 19.61
#